data_AF-A0A967P1C8-F1
#
_entry.id   AF-A0A967P1C8-F1
#
_cell.length_a   1.000
_cell.length_b   1.000
_cell.length_c   1.000
_cell.angle_alpha   90.00
_cell.angle_beta   90.00
_cell.angle_gamma   90.00
#
_symmetry.space_group_name_H-M   'P 1'
#
loop_
_entity.id
_entity.type
_entity.pdbx_description
1 polymer ?
#
loop_
_entity_poly.entity_id
_entity_poly.type
_entity_poly.pdbx_seq_one_letter_code
_entity_poly.pdbx_strand_id
1 'polypeptide(L)'
;DNEEAEIKVGQNVPYITSQNTTAANQDYTNYEYKDVGTTLKITPQINQENIVRLQVYVEVIRLKDVSVTNTPTTFKRTAQTTVIINDNNTLVLGGIIGDDVQDSVYKIPLLGDIPVL
;
A
#
# COMPACT_ATOMS: atom_id res chain seq x y z
N ASP A 1 -26.76 -7.56 10.26
CA ASP A 1 -26.89 -7.92 8.83
C ASP A 1 -27.02 -6.62 8.05
N ASN A 2 -26.39 -6.49 6.88
CA ASN A 2 -26.24 -5.22 6.15
C ASN A 2 -25.56 -4.08 6.92
N GLU A 3 -24.65 -4.40 7.84
CA GLU A 3 -23.91 -3.40 8.63
C GLU A 3 -22.43 -3.44 8.24
N GLU A 4 -21.85 -2.28 7.99
CA GLU A 4 -20.43 -2.16 7.67
C GLU A 4 -19.59 -2.44 8.92
N ALA A 5 -18.66 -3.37 8.80
CA ALA A 5 -17.62 -3.61 9.78
C ALA A 5 -16.28 -3.08 9.24
N GLU A 6 -15.55 -2.35 10.08
CA GLU A 6 -14.21 -1.85 9.78
C GLU A 6 -13.18 -2.36 10.79
N ILE A 7 -12.05 -2.85 10.28
CA ILE A 7 -10.88 -3.24 11.04
C ILE A 7 -9.68 -2.46 10.51
N LYS A 8 -9.00 -1.73 11.39
CA LYS A 8 -7.76 -1.01 11.09
C LYS A 8 -6.65 -1.52 11.99
N VAL A 9 -5.54 -1.96 11.40
CA VAL A 9 -4.35 -2.42 12.11
C VAL A 9 -3.14 -1.74 11.50
N GLY A 10 -2.45 -0.91 12.27
CA GLY A 10 -1.33 -0.16 11.75
C GLY A 10 -0.68 0.74 12.80
N GLN A 11 0.14 1.64 12.29
CA GLN A 11 0.83 2.67 13.06
C GLN A 11 0.52 4.03 12.44
N ASN A 12 0.53 5.06 13.28
CA ASN A 12 0.34 6.43 12.82
C ASN A 12 1.71 7.09 12.62
N VAL A 13 1.99 7.54 11.40
CA VAL A 13 3.29 8.05 10.99
C VAL A 13 3.20 9.56 10.70
N PRO A 14 4.10 10.40 11.25
CA PRO A 14 4.12 11.83 10.97
C PRO A 14 4.78 12.13 9.61
N TYR A 15 4.19 13.05 8.87
CA TYR A 15 4.65 13.59 7.60
C TYR A 15 4.89 15.09 7.76
N ILE A 16 6.04 15.59 7.36
CA ILE A 16 6.30 17.04 7.38
C ILE A 16 5.50 17.70 6.24
N THR A 17 4.64 18.65 6.58
CA THR A 17 3.83 19.42 5.60
C THR A 17 4.41 20.79 5.32
N SER A 18 5.13 21.38 6.28
CA SER A 18 5.81 22.66 6.13
C SER A 18 7.00 22.72 7.08
N GLN A 19 8.12 23.25 6.59
CA GLN A 19 9.31 23.53 7.39
C GLN A 19 9.84 24.89 6.95
N ASN A 20 10.03 25.80 7.89
CA ASN A 20 10.66 27.09 7.63
C ASN A 20 11.95 27.17 8.44
N THR A 21 13.08 27.28 7.75
CA THR A 21 14.42 27.46 8.33
C THR A 21 14.95 28.82 7.87
N THR A 22 14.44 29.90 8.46
CA THR A 22 15.00 31.25 8.20
C THR A 22 15.95 31.61 9.34
N ALA A 23 17.10 32.20 9.02
CA ALA A 23 18.16 32.61 9.97
C ALA A 23 17.73 33.59 11.09
N ALA A 24 16.44 33.91 11.18
CA ALA A 24 15.82 34.75 12.20
C ALA A 24 15.05 33.88 13.22
N ASN A 25 15.77 33.04 13.98
CA ASN A 25 15.39 32.47 15.29
C ASN A 25 13.99 31.84 15.48
N GLN A 26 13.25 31.48 14.43
CA GLN A 26 11.95 30.83 14.55
C GLN A 26 11.86 29.65 13.58
N ASP A 27 12.53 28.56 13.94
CA ASP A 27 12.39 27.28 13.25
C ASP A 27 11.07 26.62 13.68
N TYR A 28 10.18 26.35 12.72
CA TYR A 28 8.99 25.54 12.96
C TYR A 28 8.85 24.46 11.90
N THR A 29 8.38 23.29 12.34
CA THR A 29 8.07 22.14 11.48
C THR A 29 6.65 21.70 11.79
N ASN A 30 5.80 21.67 10.77
CA ASN A 30 4.42 21.22 10.89
C ASN A 30 4.28 19.77 10.43
N TYR A 31 3.58 18.96 11.21
CA TYR A 31 3.42 17.53 10.96
C TYR A 31 1.94 17.18 10.70
N GLU A 32 1.69 16.34 9.70
CA GLU A 32 0.42 15.67 9.45
C GLU A 32 0.59 14.17 9.72
N TYR A 33 -0.35 13.59 10.45
CA TYR A 33 -0.32 12.19 10.85
C TYR A 33 -1.10 11.35 9.85
N LYS A 34 -0.49 10.29 9.31
CA LYS A 34 -1.14 9.36 8.37
C LYS A 34 -1.03 7.93 8.86
N ASP A 35 -2.15 7.22 8.80
CA ASP A 35 -2.21 5.81 9.15
C ASP A 35 -1.51 4.96 8.10
N VAL A 36 -0.58 4.13 8.55
CA VAL A 36 0.14 3.16 7.73
C VAL A 36 -0.11 1.78 8.32
N GLY A 37 -0.82 0.96 7.55
CA GLY A 37 -1.20 -0.38 7.99
C GLY A 37 -2.21 -1.02 7.05
N THR A 38 -2.92 -2.01 7.58
CA THR A 38 -3.98 -2.72 6.88
C THR A 38 -5.34 -2.22 7.35
N THR A 39 -6.19 -1.83 6.41
CA THR A 39 -7.59 -1.47 6.61
C THR A 39 -8.44 -2.49 5.86
N LEU A 40 -9.39 -3.11 6.57
CA LEU A 40 -10.37 -4.04 6.03
C LEU A 40 -11.76 -3.51 6.34
N LYS A 41 -12.58 -3.31 5.31
CA LYS A 41 -14.00 -3.00 5.44
C LYS A 41 -14.82 -4.09 4.78
N ILE A 42 -15.84 -4.55 5.47
CA ILE A 42 -16.72 -5.63 4.99
C ILE A 42 -18.17 -5.25 5.27
N THR A 43 -19.02 -5.42 4.27
CA THR A 43 -20.47 -5.32 4.41
C THR A 43 -21.09 -6.63 3.95
N PRO A 44 -21.57 -7.48 4.87
CA PRO A 44 -22.24 -8.73 4.53
C PRO A 44 -23.74 -8.53 4.29
N GLN A 45 -24.27 -9.30 3.35
CA GLN A 45 -25.70 -9.46 3.11
C GLN A 45 -25.99 -10.96 2.98
N ILE A 46 -26.82 -11.48 3.88
CA ILE A 46 -27.16 -12.91 3.95
C ILE A 46 -28.51 -13.13 3.28
N ASN A 47 -28.58 -14.10 2.36
CA ASN A 47 -29.82 -14.53 1.72
C ASN A 47 -30.42 -15.76 2.41
N GLN A 48 -31.71 -16.04 2.14
CA GLN A 48 -32.48 -17.14 2.74
C GLN A 48 -31.91 -18.55 2.45
N GLU A 49 -31.06 -18.68 1.44
CA GLU A 49 -30.38 -19.93 1.06
C GLU A 49 -28.98 -20.09 1.71
N ASN A 50 -28.67 -19.35 2.78
CA ASN A 50 -27.35 -19.32 3.43
C ASN A 50 -26.18 -18.89 2.52
N ILE A 51 -26.50 -18.21 1.42
CA ILE A 51 -25.52 -17.61 0.53
C ILE A 51 -25.21 -16.21 1.07
N VAL A 52 -23.92 -15.88 1.19
CA VAL A 52 -23.44 -14.59 1.70
C VAL A 52 -22.88 -13.77 0.56
N ARG A 53 -23.47 -12.60 0.31
CA ARG A 53 -22.89 -11.56 -0.53
C ARG A 53 -22.02 -10.67 0.34
N LEU A 54 -20.74 -10.55 0.01
CA LEU A 54 -19.80 -9.68 0.72
C LEU A 54 -19.35 -8.56 -0.21
N GLN A 55 -19.50 -7.31 0.24
CA GLN A 55 -18.73 -6.19 -0.29
C GLN A 55 -17.47 -6.06 0.56
N VAL A 56 -16.30 -6.18 -0.08
CA VAL A 56 -15.02 -6.17 0.61
C VAL A 56 -14.14 -5.07 0.05
N TYR A 57 -13.59 -4.26 0.95
CA TYR A 57 -12.56 -3.28 0.67
C TYR A 57 -11.34 -3.59 1.54
N VAL A 58 -10.20 -3.81 0.92
CA VAL A 58 -8.92 -4.03 1.59
C VAL A 58 -7.93 -2.98 1.13
N GLU A 59 -7.31 -2.30 2.06
CA GLU A 59 -6.20 -1.39 1.82
C GLU A 59 -5.01 -1.81 2.65
N VAL A 60 -3.84 -1.90 2.04
CA VAL A 60 -2.57 -2.19 2.69
C VAL A 60 -1.60 -1.07 2.34
N ILE A 61 -1.29 -0.25 3.33
CA ILE A 61 -0.26 0.78 3.26
C ILE A 61 0.95 0.28 4.04
N ARG A 62 2.13 0.29 3.42
CA ARG A 62 3.40 -0.06 4.08
C ARG A 62 4.40 1.06 3.87
N LEU A 63 5.22 1.33 4.89
CA LEU A 63 6.37 2.24 4.72
C LEU A 63 7.35 1.62 3.72
N LYS A 64 7.84 2.45 2.81
CA LYS A 64 8.99 2.13 1.97
C LYS A 64 10.21 2.54 2.79
N ASP A 65 11.06 1.59 3.14
CA ASP A 65 12.34 1.85 3.79
C ASP A 65 13.22 2.66 2.82
N VAL A 66 13.22 3.97 2.99
CA VAL A 66 14.18 4.87 2.37
C VAL A 66 14.78 5.68 3.50
N SER A 67 16.11 5.74 3.54
CA SER A 67 16.95 6.36 4.56
C SER A 67 16.73 7.87 4.80
N VAL A 68 15.63 8.44 4.29
CA VAL A 68 15.26 9.84 4.41
C VAL A 68 14.27 9.98 5.57
N THR A 69 14.80 10.32 6.75
CA THR A 69 14.10 10.33 8.05
C THR A 69 12.92 11.31 8.13
N ASN A 70 12.78 12.22 7.17
CA ASN A 70 11.89 13.38 7.28
C ASN A 70 10.74 13.38 6.25
N THR A 71 10.77 12.47 5.27
CA THR A 71 9.76 12.37 4.20
C THR A 71 9.48 10.89 3.88
N PRO A 72 8.79 10.17 4.77
CA PRO A 72 8.50 8.76 4.55
C PRO A 72 7.70 8.57 3.27
N THR A 73 8.10 7.59 2.45
CA THR A 73 7.34 7.15 1.29
C THR A 73 6.58 5.87 1.64
N THR A 74 5.44 5.62 1.00
CA THR A 74 4.61 4.44 1.27
C THR A 74 4.28 3.69 0.00
N PHE A 75 4.20 2.37 0.12
CA PHE A 75 3.52 1.50 -0.83
C PHE A 75 2.05 1.41 -0.44
N LYS A 76 1.15 1.62 -1.40
CA LYS A 76 -0.29 1.48 -1.21
C LYS A 76 -0.83 0.41 -2.15
N ARG A 77 -1.53 -0.58 -1.59
CA ARG A 77 -2.26 -1.60 -2.34
C ARG A 77 -3.72 -1.56 -1.91
N THR A 78 -4.63 -1.53 -2.87
CA THR A 78 -6.07 -1.47 -2.61
C THR A 78 -6.79 -2.51 -3.46
N ALA A 79 -7.74 -3.22 -2.86
CA ALA A 79 -8.63 -4.14 -3.54
C ALA A 79 -10.06 -3.85 -3.12
N GLN A 80 -10.96 -3.70 -4.08
CA GLN A 80 -12.39 -3.52 -3.84
C GLN A 80 -13.15 -4.49 -4.74
N THR A 81 -13.98 -5.33 -4.14
CA THR A 81 -14.75 -6.32 -4.89
C THR A 81 -16.05 -6.67 -4.19
N THR A 82 -17.02 -7.14 -4.97
CA THR A 82 -18.24 -7.76 -4.48
C THR A 82 -18.23 -9.22 -4.88
N VAL A 83 -18.38 -10.09 -3.91
CA VAL A 83 -18.31 -11.54 -4.09
C VAL A 83 -19.53 -12.21 -3.48
N ILE A 84 -19.85 -13.39 -4.00
CA ILE A 84 -20.87 -14.27 -3.45
C ILE A 84 -20.15 -15.53 -3.02
N ILE A 85 -20.22 -15.86 -1.73
CA ILE A 85 -19.57 -17.04 -1.17
C ILE A 85 -20.56 -17.82 -0.30
N ASN A 86 -20.32 -19.13 -0.22
CA ASN A 86 -21.02 -19.96 0.77
C ASN A 86 -20.34 -19.80 2.13
N ASP A 87 -21.09 -20.07 3.19
CA ASP A 87 -20.57 -20.08 4.55
C ASP A 87 -19.39 -21.06 4.71
N ASN A 88 -18.47 -20.74 5.63
CA ASN A 88 -17.23 -21.49 5.92
C ASN A 88 -16.24 -21.71 4.75
N ASN A 89 -16.40 -21.04 3.62
CA ASN A 89 -15.44 -21.10 2.53
C ASN A 89 -14.42 -19.95 2.57
N THR A 90 -13.18 -20.24 2.13
CA THR A 90 -12.14 -19.23 1.98
C THR A 90 -12.25 -18.55 0.61
N LEU A 91 -12.07 -17.23 0.59
CA LEU A 91 -12.13 -16.41 -0.61
C LEU A 91 -10.76 -15.80 -0.93
N VAL A 92 -10.34 -15.89 -2.19
CA VAL A 92 -9.19 -15.15 -2.72
C VAL A 92 -9.71 -13.96 -3.52
N LEU A 93 -9.53 -12.74 -3.00
CA LEU A 93 -10.03 -11.50 -3.59
C LEU A 93 -9.25 -11.08 -4.86
N GLY A 94 -8.00 -11.54 -4.98
CA GLY A 94 -7.13 -11.25 -6.12
C GLY A 94 -5.65 -11.43 -5.77
N GLY A 95 -4.81 -11.27 -6.79
CA GLY A 95 -3.35 -11.25 -6.69
C GLY A 95 -2.78 -10.32 -7.75
N ILE A 96 -1.65 -9.67 -7.46
CA ILE A 96 -0.90 -8.87 -8.43
C ILE A 96 0.37 -9.67 -8.72
N ILE A 97 0.53 -10.12 -9.97
CA ILE A 97 1.78 -10.69 -10.48
C ILE A 97 2.56 -9.54 -11.08
N GLY A 98 3.76 -9.27 -10.56
CA GLY A 98 4.69 -8.29 -11.11
C GLY A 98 5.95 -9.00 -11.56
N ASP A 99 6.40 -8.71 -12.77
CA ASP A 99 7.71 -9.11 -13.29
C ASP A 99 8.52 -7.82 -13.50
N ASP A 100 9.71 -7.74 -12.92
CA ASP A 100 10.60 -6.58 -13.02
C ASP A 100 11.96 -7.09 -13.50
N VAL A 101 12.21 -6.94 -14.80
CA VAL A 101 13.47 -7.33 -15.44
C VAL A 101 14.32 -6.07 -15.59
N GLN A 102 15.39 -6.00 -14.79
CA GLN A 102 16.34 -4.89 -14.83
C GLN A 102 17.66 -5.34 -15.45
N ASP A 103 17.83 -5.08 -16.74
CA ASP A 103 19.10 -5.30 -17.44
C ASP A 103 19.99 -4.07 -17.32
N SER A 104 21.13 -4.22 -16.66
CA SER A 104 22.17 -3.20 -16.57
C SER A 104 23.44 -3.68 -17.28
N VAL A 105 23.76 -3.05 -18.41
CA VAL A 105 24.98 -3.35 -19.17
C VAL A 105 26.01 -2.25 -18.91
N TYR A 106 27.09 -2.60 -18.23
CA TYR A 106 28.27 -1.76 -18.12
C TYR A 106 29.28 -2.17 -19.19
N LYS A 107 29.48 -1.31 -20.20
CA LYS A 107 30.49 -1.52 -21.24
C LYS A 107 31.47 -0.36 -21.35
N ILE A 108 32.73 -0.70 -21.62
CA ILE A 108 33.76 0.26 -22.01
C ILE A 108 33.42 0.81 -23.41
N PRO A 109 33.33 2.14 -23.58
CA PRO A 109 33.11 2.72 -24.92
C PRO A 109 34.23 2.26 -25.85
N LEU A 110 33.85 1.66 -26.99
CA LEU A 110 34.67 1.06 -28.08
C LEU A 110 34.94 -0.46 -28.03
N LEU A 111 35.08 -1.10 -26.86
CA LEU A 111 35.46 -2.53 -26.79
C LEU A 111 34.35 -3.48 -26.32
N GLY A 112 33.25 -2.94 -25.78
CA GLY A 112 32.19 -3.76 -25.18
C GLY A 112 31.35 -4.61 -26.13
N ASP A 113 31.45 -4.38 -27.44
CA ASP A 113 30.62 -5.05 -28.45
C ASP A 113 31.46 -5.99 -29.37
N ILE A 114 32.72 -6.30 -29.02
CA ILE A 114 33.59 -7.18 -29.84
C ILE A 114 33.31 -8.66 -29.51
N PRO A 115 32.77 -9.46 -30.44
CA PRO A 115 32.26 -10.81 -30.17
C PRO A 115 33.33 -11.93 -30.27
N VAL A 116 34.63 -11.64 -30.06
CA VAL A 116 35.75 -12.55 -30.41
C VAL A 116 36.74 -12.84 -29.25
N LEU A 117 36.41 -12.50 -28.01
CA LEU A 117 37.17 -12.92 -26.81
C LEU A 117 36.27 -13.69 -25.85
#